data_AF-G3MIG5-F1
#
_entry.id   AF-G3MIG5-F1
#
_cell.length_a   1.000
_cell.length_b   1.000
_cell.length_c   1.000
_cell.angle_alpha   90.00
_cell.angle_beta   90.00
_cell.angle_gamma   90.00
#
_symmetry.space_group_name_H-M   'P 1'
#
loop_
_entity.id
_entity.type
_entity.pdbx_description
1 polymer ?
#
loop_
_entity_poly.entity_id
_entity_poly.type
_entity_poly.pdbx_seq_one_letter_code
_entity_poly.pdbx_strand_id
1 'polypeptide(L)'
;YKKFLTRYEPVWTVYSTWENHSSCKVDFMWKGQSKLISFNRSYYIDKIRYSTRLQGRFYHSKEIAGYNSMVIGDTESYWYELRVKNSSIAKGMDASCLRDFILRADTFKTVYRETCQEILKEDIPLYEISGSFYVDFKIDMSKLNFSFY
;
A
#
# COMPACT_ATOMS: atom_id res chain seq x y z
N TYR A 1 -5.09 13.23 11.71
CA TYR A 1 -4.00 12.25 11.62
C TYR A 1 -4.35 10.81 12.02
N LYS A 2 -4.43 10.46 13.32
CA LYS A 2 -4.64 9.06 13.77
C LYS A 2 -5.94 8.39 13.30
N LYS A 3 -6.99 9.17 13.04
CA LYS A 3 -8.32 8.65 12.66
C LYS A 3 -8.37 8.10 11.23
N PHE A 4 -7.51 8.58 10.33
CA PHE A 4 -7.49 8.14 8.92
C PHE A 4 -6.62 6.91 8.70
N LEU A 5 -5.48 6.83 9.40
CA LEU A 5 -4.55 5.71 9.31
C LEU A 5 -4.88 4.67 10.40
N THR A 6 -5.94 3.89 10.15
CA THR A 6 -6.34 2.79 11.00
C THR A 6 -5.49 1.55 10.71
N ARG A 7 -5.23 0.74 11.75
CA ARG A 7 -4.61 -0.58 11.54
C ARG A 7 -5.53 -1.46 10.68
N TYR A 8 -4.92 -2.36 9.91
CA TYR A 8 -5.59 -3.44 9.16
C TYR A 8 -6.43 -3.02 7.94
N GLU A 9 -6.41 -1.75 7.55
CA GLU A 9 -7.10 -1.31 6.33
C GLU A 9 -6.07 -0.80 5.30
N PRO A 10 -6.06 -1.34 4.06
CA PRO A 10 -5.19 -0.84 3.01
C PRO A 10 -5.53 0.62 2.67
N VAL A 11 -4.50 1.44 2.51
CA VAL A 11 -4.64 2.86 2.12
C VAL A 11 -4.02 3.06 0.74
N TRP A 12 -4.88 3.31 -0.23
CA TRP A 12 -4.51 3.49 -1.63
C TRP A 12 -4.13 4.92 -1.94
N THR A 13 -3.12 5.10 -2.78
CA THR A 13 -2.87 6.38 -3.45
C THR A 13 -3.64 6.40 -4.76
N VAL A 14 -4.60 7.34 -4.88
CA VAL A 14 -5.46 7.50 -6.06
C VAL A 14 -4.79 8.42 -7.08
N TYR A 15 -4.34 9.59 -6.62
CA TYR A 15 -3.63 10.57 -7.42
C TYR A 15 -2.30 10.95 -6.77
N SER A 16 -1.31 11.28 -7.58
CA SER A 16 0.01 11.70 -7.12
C SER A 16 0.60 12.74 -8.07
N THR A 17 1.27 13.75 -7.52
CA THR A 17 2.09 14.70 -8.28
C THR A 17 3.53 14.21 -8.47
N TRP A 18 3.84 12.98 -8.03
CA TRP A 18 5.16 12.40 -8.17
C TRP A 18 5.39 11.88 -9.60
N GLU A 19 6.50 12.28 -10.22
CA GLU A 19 6.75 12.08 -11.66
C GLU A 19 7.15 10.65 -12.06
N ASN A 20 7.34 9.72 -11.12
CA ASN A 20 7.80 8.36 -11.46
C ASN A 20 6.75 7.54 -12.27
N HIS A 21 7.08 6.32 -12.67
CA HIS A 21 6.14 5.41 -13.34
C HIS A 21 5.37 4.48 -12.39
N SER A 22 5.35 4.75 -11.08
CA SER A 22 4.68 3.84 -10.13
C SER A 22 3.15 3.86 -10.27
N SER A 23 2.54 2.69 -10.22
CA SER A 23 1.09 2.45 -10.20
C SER A 23 0.69 1.52 -9.04
N CYS A 24 -0.61 1.45 -8.72
CA CYS A 24 -1.19 0.60 -7.68
C CYS A 24 -0.49 0.71 -6.32
N LYS A 25 -0.15 1.94 -5.94
CA LYS A 25 0.53 2.21 -4.68
C LYS A 25 -0.44 2.07 -3.51
N VAL A 26 -0.13 1.13 -2.62
CA VAL A 26 -0.91 0.80 -1.42
C VAL A 26 -0.01 0.73 -0.19
N ASP A 27 -0.51 1.23 0.94
CA ASP A 27 0.16 1.07 2.22
C ASP A 27 -0.69 0.25 3.21
N PHE A 28 -0.05 -0.69 3.88
CA PHE A 28 -0.60 -1.47 4.99
C PHE A 28 0.01 -1.00 6.31
N MET A 29 -0.82 -0.40 7.17
CA MET A 29 -0.40 0.19 8.44
C MET A 29 -0.36 -0.88 9.54
N TRP A 30 0.81 -1.10 10.18
CA TRP A 30 0.99 -2.16 11.19
C TRP A 30 1.06 -1.65 12.63
N LYS A 31 1.80 -0.55 12.89
CA LYS A 31 1.97 0.00 14.24
C LYS A 31 2.30 1.49 14.16
N GLY A 32 1.66 2.29 15.00
CA GLY A 32 1.94 3.72 15.09
C GLY A 32 2.00 4.19 16.55
N GLN A 33 3.02 4.98 16.87
CA GLN A 33 3.06 5.82 18.07
C GLN A 33 2.32 7.15 17.79
N SER A 34 2.36 8.12 18.71
CA SER A 34 1.63 9.39 18.53
C SER A 34 2.06 10.21 17.30
N LYS A 35 3.35 10.13 16.90
CA LYS A 35 3.93 10.91 15.77
C LYS A 35 4.64 10.06 14.71
N LEU A 36 4.78 8.76 14.94
CA LEU A 36 5.45 7.84 14.03
C LEU A 36 4.46 6.79 13.57
N ILE A 37 4.48 6.49 12.29
CA ILE A 37 3.75 5.36 11.71
C ILE A 37 4.74 4.46 11.01
N SER A 38 4.49 3.18 11.08
CA SER A 38 5.20 2.23 10.28
C SER A 38 4.21 1.45 9.43
N PHE A 39 4.60 1.20 8.19
CA PHE A 39 3.74 0.61 7.17
C PHE A 39 4.56 -0.17 6.16
N ASN A 40 3.92 -1.14 5.51
CA ASN A 40 4.46 -1.77 4.31
C ASN A 40 3.83 -1.08 3.10
N ARG A 41 4.66 -0.67 2.14
CA ARG A 41 4.23 -0.06 0.89
C ARG A 41 4.48 -1.03 -0.23
N SER A 42 3.46 -1.26 -1.04
CA SER A 42 3.55 -2.03 -2.28
C SER A 42 3.09 -1.20 -3.47
N TYR A 43 3.73 -1.39 -4.63
CA TYR A 43 3.38 -0.72 -5.89
C TYR A 43 3.99 -1.47 -7.07
N TYR A 44 3.54 -1.17 -8.29
CA TYR A 44 4.18 -1.64 -9.52
C TYR A 44 5.01 -0.54 -10.18
N ILE A 45 6.18 -0.88 -10.70
CA ILE A 45 6.89 -0.13 -11.76
C ILE A 45 7.09 -1.11 -12.91
N ASP A 46 6.69 -0.74 -14.12
CA ASP A 46 6.81 -1.59 -15.32
C ASP A 46 6.27 -3.02 -15.11
N LYS A 47 5.13 -3.13 -14.40
CA LYS A 47 4.45 -4.38 -14.01
C LYS A 47 5.22 -5.26 -13.01
N ILE A 48 6.37 -4.83 -12.53
CA ILE A 48 7.13 -5.50 -11.48
C ILE A 48 6.66 -4.96 -10.12
N ARG A 49 6.27 -5.86 -9.22
CA ARG A 49 5.84 -5.51 -7.86
C ARG A 49 7.04 -5.23 -6.98
N TYR A 50 7.01 -4.08 -6.31
CA TYR A 50 7.94 -3.72 -5.26
C TYR A 50 7.20 -3.61 -3.94
N SER A 51 7.78 -4.16 -2.88
CA SER A 51 7.26 -4.10 -1.53
C SER A 51 8.38 -3.72 -0.56
N THR A 52 8.15 -2.71 0.27
CA THR A 52 9.16 -2.25 1.25
C THR A 52 8.51 -1.80 2.54
N ARG A 53 9.23 -1.97 3.65
CA ARG A 53 8.82 -1.50 4.97
C ARG A 53 9.35 -0.10 5.19
N LEU A 54 8.44 0.82 5.49
CA LEU A 54 8.74 2.22 5.67
C LEU A 54 8.33 2.71 7.06
N GLN A 55 9.00 3.76 7.49
CA GLN A 55 8.62 4.53 8.67
C GLN A 55 8.35 5.97 8.24
N GLY A 56 7.15 6.44 8.55
CA GLY A 56 6.74 7.83 8.33
C GLY A 56 6.73 8.59 9.65
N ARG A 57 7.18 9.84 9.62
CA ARG A 57 6.98 10.80 10.69
C ARG A 57 5.90 11.78 10.29
N PHE A 58 4.90 11.92 11.15
CA PHE A 58 3.86 12.91 10.96
C PHE A 58 4.41 14.29 11.33
N TYR A 59 4.33 15.20 10.37
CA TYR A 59 4.74 16.57 10.54
C TYR A 59 3.52 17.46 10.39
N HIS A 60 3.37 18.42 11.29
CA HIS A 60 2.37 19.47 11.19
C HIS A 60 3.14 20.78 11.01
N SER A 61 3.40 21.15 9.75
CA SER A 61 3.97 22.47 9.48
C SER A 61 2.90 23.51 9.75
N LYS A 62 3.16 24.45 10.66
CA LYS A 62 2.32 25.66 10.79
C LYS A 62 2.56 26.63 9.63
N GLU A 63 3.71 26.54 8.95
CA GLU A 63 4.11 27.43 7.85
C GLU A 63 3.54 26.97 6.50
N ILE A 64 3.28 25.67 6.32
CA ILE A 64 2.62 25.10 5.14
C ILE A 64 1.18 24.71 5.53
N ALA A 65 0.40 25.72 5.93
CA ALA A 65 -1.07 25.75 6.02
C ALA A 65 -1.82 24.42 6.30
N GLY A 66 -1.91 23.96 7.55
CA GLY A 66 -3.05 23.11 7.98
C GLY A 66 -3.20 21.71 7.35
N TYR A 67 -2.19 21.16 6.68
CA TYR A 67 -2.29 19.84 6.02
C TYR A 67 -1.71 18.69 6.86
N ASN A 68 -2.17 17.47 6.55
CA ASN A 68 -1.56 16.25 7.07
C ASN A 68 -0.32 15.91 6.24
N SER A 69 0.89 16.19 6.74
CA SER A 69 2.14 15.82 6.07
C SER A 69 2.74 14.56 6.70
N MET A 70 3.28 13.67 5.87
CA MET A 70 4.07 12.52 6.30
C MET A 70 5.42 12.59 5.62
N VAL A 71 6.48 12.66 6.42
CA VAL A 71 7.87 12.58 5.94
C VAL A 71 8.30 11.13 6.00
N ILE A 72 8.85 10.61 4.90
CA ILE A 72 9.39 9.25 4.80
C ILE A 72 10.90 9.38 4.54
N GLY A 73 11.73 8.98 5.50
CA GLY A 73 13.19 9.19 5.40
C GLY A 73 13.60 10.67 5.45
N ASP A 74 14.74 11.00 4.85
CA ASP A 74 15.34 12.35 4.83
C ASP A 74 15.29 13.02 3.45
N THR A 75 14.28 12.70 2.63
CA THR A 75 14.19 13.25 1.27
C THR A 75 13.80 14.72 1.28
N GLU A 76 14.57 15.58 0.60
CA GLU A 76 14.26 17.02 0.41
C GLU A 76 13.15 17.27 -0.63
N SER A 77 12.65 16.21 -1.28
CA SER A 77 11.59 16.32 -2.27
C SER A 77 10.20 16.14 -1.65
N TYR A 78 9.25 17.00 -2.01
CA TYR A 78 7.87 16.95 -1.58
C TYR A 78 6.93 16.76 -2.76
N TRP A 79 5.90 15.97 -2.57
CA TRP A 79 4.83 15.78 -3.54
C TRP A 79 3.51 15.56 -2.81
N TYR A 80 2.41 15.82 -3.51
CA TYR A 80 1.07 15.64 -2.96
C TYR A 80 0.51 14.30 -3.41
N GLU A 81 -0.14 13.60 -2.48
CA GLU A 81 -0.87 12.37 -2.77
C GLU A 81 -2.28 12.47 -2.22
N LEU A 82 -3.25 12.13 -3.07
CA LEU A 82 -4.62 11.92 -2.65
C LEU A 82 -4.80 10.45 -2.32
N ARG A 83 -5.17 10.17 -1.07
CA ARG A 83 -5.20 8.82 -0.53
C ARG A 83 -6.55 8.48 0.04
N VAL A 84 -6.98 7.24 -0.16
CA VAL A 84 -8.27 6.73 0.31
C VAL A 84 -8.09 5.39 1.00
N LYS A 85 -9.01 5.10 1.90
CA LYS A 85 -9.15 3.78 2.50
C LYS A 85 -9.75 2.79 1.51
N ASN A 86 -9.37 1.52 1.60
CA ASN A 86 -9.92 0.48 0.73
C ASN A 86 -11.45 0.44 0.78
N SER A 87 -12.05 0.53 1.97
CA SER A 87 -13.51 0.52 2.13
C SER A 87 -14.23 1.73 1.52
N SER A 88 -13.51 2.80 1.20
CA SER A 88 -14.06 4.02 0.61
C SER A 88 -14.05 4.00 -0.92
N ILE A 89 -13.32 3.09 -1.57
CA ILE A 89 -13.17 3.08 -3.04
C ILE A 89 -14.51 2.97 -3.75
N ALA A 90 -15.37 2.02 -3.34
CA ALA A 90 -16.67 1.80 -3.96
C ALA A 90 -17.67 2.94 -3.69
N LYS A 91 -17.48 3.67 -2.59
CA LYS A 91 -18.36 4.81 -2.22
C LYS A 91 -18.01 6.09 -2.99
N GLY A 92 -16.90 6.08 -3.70
CA GLY A 92 -16.33 7.28 -4.28
C GLY A 92 -15.63 8.13 -3.23
N MET A 93 -14.79 9.02 -3.75
CA MET A 93 -14.00 9.92 -2.94
C MET A 93 -14.82 11.13 -2.50
N ASP A 94 -14.53 11.61 -1.29
CA ASP A 94 -15.11 12.86 -0.80
C ASP A 94 -14.74 14.02 -1.74
N ALA A 95 -15.76 14.74 -2.23
CA ALA A 95 -15.60 15.80 -3.22
C ALA A 95 -14.79 16.99 -2.69
N SER A 96 -14.85 17.26 -1.38
CA SER A 96 -14.05 18.32 -0.76
C SER A 96 -12.57 17.93 -0.75
N CYS A 97 -12.26 16.67 -0.43
CA CYS A 97 -10.90 16.14 -0.46
C CYS A 97 -10.29 16.18 -1.87
N LEU A 98 -11.09 15.84 -2.89
CA LEU A 98 -10.68 15.96 -4.29
C LEU A 98 -10.43 17.41 -4.71
N ARG A 99 -11.36 18.31 -4.39
CA ARG A 99 -11.22 19.74 -4.70
C ARG A 99 -9.96 20.30 -4.06
N ASP A 100 -9.72 19.98 -2.80
CA ASP A 100 -8.52 20.41 -2.10
C ASP A 100 -7.24 19.90 -2.78
N PHE A 101 -7.22 18.64 -3.19
CA PHE A 101 -6.06 18.12 -3.91
C PHE A 101 -5.82 18.86 -5.24
N ILE A 102 -6.86 19.06 -6.05
CA ILE A 102 -6.77 19.71 -7.37
C ILE A 102 -6.26 21.15 -7.24
N LEU A 103 -6.71 21.91 -6.24
CA LEU A 103 -6.25 23.28 -6.03
C LEU A 103 -4.73 23.40 -5.73
N ARG A 104 -4.08 22.29 -5.40
CA ARG A 104 -2.67 22.23 -5.00
C ARG A 104 -1.80 21.49 -6.00
N ALA A 105 -2.39 20.52 -6.69
CA ALA A 105 -1.73 19.75 -7.72
C ALA A 105 -1.85 20.48 -9.06
N ASP A 106 -0.79 21.20 -9.45
CA ASP A 106 -0.69 21.81 -10.79
C ASP A 106 -0.83 20.73 -11.88
N THR A 107 -0.04 19.64 -11.75
CA THR A 107 -0.17 18.44 -12.57
C THR A 107 -0.13 17.19 -11.69
N PHE A 108 -0.92 16.17 -12.05
CA PHE A 108 -0.98 14.89 -11.34
C PHE A 108 -1.33 13.73 -12.26
N LYS A 109 -0.98 12.52 -11.82
CA LYS A 109 -1.32 11.27 -12.50
C LYS A 109 -2.29 10.42 -11.70
N THR A 110 -3.00 9.56 -12.41
CA THR A 110 -3.78 8.46 -11.81
C THR A 110 -2.86 7.32 -11.43
N VAL A 111 -2.85 6.95 -10.16
CA VAL A 111 -2.05 5.85 -9.59
C VAL A 111 -2.91 4.61 -9.36
N TYR A 112 -4.18 4.79 -8.99
CA TYR A 112 -5.11 3.70 -8.72
C TYR A 112 -6.01 3.39 -9.92
N ARG A 113 -6.22 2.10 -10.18
CA ARG A 113 -7.24 1.54 -11.07
C ARG A 113 -7.89 0.33 -10.39
N GLU A 114 -9.06 -0.09 -10.84
CA GLU A 114 -9.78 -1.23 -10.23
C GLU A 114 -8.94 -2.52 -10.21
N THR A 115 -8.14 -2.76 -11.26
CA THR A 115 -7.21 -3.90 -11.34
C THR A 115 -6.14 -3.89 -10.25
N CYS A 116 -5.86 -2.75 -9.62
CA CYS A 116 -4.90 -2.67 -8.53
C CYS A 116 -5.27 -3.56 -7.34
N GLN A 117 -6.56 -3.87 -7.14
CA GLN A 117 -7.01 -4.79 -6.09
C GLN A 117 -6.36 -6.18 -6.17
N GLU A 118 -5.82 -6.56 -7.33
CA GLU A 118 -5.06 -7.82 -7.51
C GLU A 118 -3.80 -7.87 -6.62
N ILE A 119 -3.15 -6.74 -6.35
CA ILE A 119 -1.96 -6.69 -5.48
C ILE A 119 -2.25 -7.18 -4.06
N LEU A 120 -3.51 -7.08 -3.60
CA LEU A 120 -3.95 -7.56 -2.28
C LEU A 120 -4.12 -9.08 -2.26
N LYS A 121 -4.37 -9.70 -3.42
CA LYS A 121 -4.55 -11.15 -3.57
C LYS A 121 -3.21 -11.88 -3.68
N GLU A 122 -2.20 -11.20 -4.19
CA GLU A 122 -0.83 -11.74 -4.26
C GLU A 122 -0.15 -11.84 -2.88
N ASP A 123 -0.70 -11.19 -1.85
CA ASP A 123 -0.26 -11.36 -0.46
C ASP A 123 -0.92 -12.55 0.26
N ILE A 124 -1.74 -13.35 -0.44
CA ILE A 124 -2.22 -14.63 0.07
C ILE A 124 -0.99 -15.55 0.20
N PRO A 125 -0.59 -15.94 1.42
CA PRO A 125 0.51 -16.86 1.58
C PRO A 125 0.06 -18.20 1.00
N LEU A 126 0.98 -18.92 0.35
CA LEU A 126 0.76 -20.24 -0.25
C LEU A 126 0.17 -21.29 0.74
N TYR A 127 -0.01 -20.98 2.04
CA TYR A 127 -0.72 -21.80 3.00
C TYR A 127 -2.26 -21.78 2.86
N GLU A 128 -2.88 -20.80 2.18
CA GLU A 128 -4.36 -20.81 2.00
C GLU A 128 -4.79 -21.58 0.75
N ILE A 129 -3.88 -21.76 -0.22
CA ILE A 129 -4.13 -22.58 -1.43
C ILE A 129 -4.10 -24.08 -1.09
N SER A 130 -3.39 -24.48 -0.01
CA SER A 130 -3.42 -25.86 0.49
C SER A 130 -4.73 -26.23 1.19
N GLY A 131 -5.62 -25.26 1.45
CA GLY A 131 -6.92 -25.50 2.09
C GLY A 131 -8.07 -25.87 1.13
N SER A 132 -7.91 -25.68 -0.19
CA SER A 132 -9.01 -25.86 -1.16
C SER A 132 -8.76 -26.89 -2.26
N PHE A 133 -7.59 -27.52 -2.34
CA PHE A 133 -7.35 -28.66 -3.23
C PHE A 133 -6.57 -29.75 -2.48
N TYR A 134 -7.29 -30.72 -1.92
CA TYR A 134 -6.72 -32.05 -1.71
C TYR A 134 -6.43 -32.64 -3.09
N VAL A 135 -5.20 -32.49 -3.58
CA VAL A 135 -4.65 -33.43 -4.57
C VAL A 135 -3.90 -34.47 -3.74
N ASP A 136 -4.49 -35.65 -3.64
CA ASP A 136 -4.02 -36.76 -2.81
C ASP A 136 -2.73 -37.35 -3.43
N PHE A 137 -1.59 -36.71 -3.19
CA PHE A 137 -0.28 -37.32 -3.49
C PHE A 137 0.10 -38.26 -2.36
N LYS A 138 -0.32 -39.53 -2.48
CA LYS A 138 0.24 -40.61 -1.67
C LYS A 138 1.67 -40.87 -2.10
N ILE A 139 2.63 -40.35 -1.35
CA ILE A 139 4.03 -40.78 -1.43
C ILE A 139 4.13 -42.11 -0.68
N ASP A 140 4.36 -43.18 -1.43
CA ASP A 140 4.60 -44.51 -0.87
C ASP A 140 6.02 -44.58 -0.29
N MET A 141 6.14 -44.45 1.04
CA MET A 141 7.43 -44.52 1.72
C MET A 141 8.11 -45.90 1.60
N SER A 142 7.41 -46.95 1.16
CA SER A 142 8.05 -48.25 0.92
C SER A 142 8.95 -48.26 -0.32
N LYS A 143 8.92 -47.20 -1.13
CA LYS A 143 9.73 -47.05 -2.35
C LYS A 143 10.94 -46.12 -2.20
N LEU A 144 11.14 -45.54 -1.01
CA LEU A 144 12.29 -44.67 -0.73
C LEU A 144 13.45 -45.51 -0.18
N ASN A 145 14.38 -45.92 -1.04
CA ASN A 145 15.66 -46.50 -0.62
C ASN A 145 16.62 -45.37 -0.23
N PHE A 146 16.80 -45.15 1.07
CA PHE A 146 17.89 -44.33 1.59
C PHE A 146 19.15 -45.18 1.75
N SER A 147 20.10 -45.05 0.82
CA SER A 147 21.48 -45.48 1.06
C SER A 147 22.22 -44.36 1.78
N PHE A 148 22.62 -44.60 3.02
CA PHE A 148 23.53 -43.74 3.75
C PHE A 148 24.96 -44.08 3.30
N TYR A 149 25.67 -43.09 2.74
CA TYR A 149 27.12 -43.11 2.56
C TYR A 149 27.78 -42.36 3.73
#